data_AF-A0A2N4SEX9-F1
#
_entry.id   AF-A0A2N4SEX9-F1
#
_cell.length_a   1.000
_cell.length_b   1.000
_cell.length_c   1.000
_cell.angle_alpha   90.00
_cell.angle_beta   90.00
_cell.angle_gamma   90.00
#
_symmetry.space_group_name_H-M   'P 1'
#
loop_
_entity.id
_entity.type
_entity.pdbx_description
1 polymer ?
#
loop_
_entity_poly.entity_id
_entity_poly.type
_entity_poly.pdbx_seq_one_letter_code
_entity_poly.pdbx_strand_id
1 'polypeptide(L)'
;MVDSFPAVRLQDLTPLPYQQALAAHLQANEPEAWRWAASAEAREEHTAAMRAELLRSAYRLDADAHPDLHADAALAAQRLGVTARITLYQAPSGDGAAMNAAIYVVPGEAHIVLSGPLLERLQGPERQAVLGHELAHYLLWERDGGKHHVVDRLLHATAADPRADASHLQAARRHALYTEAFADRGGCVACGALEPAVSALIKIETGLTQVNVASYLAQAEEICADPNNKALQTRGVSHPEVFVRARALRLWTGREHDADEWLAAALEGPLDLGTLDMLGQQRVSALTRGTLAQLLQRPVLQSESLLGHARRFFPDFAPPTSAMPPPEPAPAGLHDYLASVLVDFVAADPEMDDVTLAAALGLADALDCATPFEQRVLKDLGLSKRNFTRVKRDAAALLDKAANPPSQAAAA
;
A
#
# COMPACT_ATOMS: atom_id res chain seq x y z
N MET A 1 -31.24 8.49 12.18
CA MET A 1 -30.65 7.88 13.39
C MET A 1 -29.18 8.24 13.34
N VAL A 2 -28.65 8.92 14.36
CA VAL A 2 -27.21 9.20 14.42
C VAL A 2 -26.58 7.89 14.85
N ASP A 3 -25.94 7.17 13.94
CA ASP A 3 -25.19 5.98 14.31
C ASP A 3 -24.13 6.38 15.33
N SER A 4 -24.29 5.90 16.56
CA SER A 4 -23.30 6.11 17.62
C SER A 4 -22.12 5.21 17.32
N PHE A 5 -21.05 5.78 16.75
CA PHE A 5 -19.80 5.08 16.57
C PHE A 5 -19.26 4.57 17.92
N PRO A 6 -18.62 3.39 17.97
CA PRO A 6 -17.93 2.94 19.16
C PRO A 6 -16.81 3.92 19.53
N ALA A 7 -16.54 4.05 20.83
CA ALA A 7 -15.47 4.92 21.31
C ALA A 7 -14.13 4.49 20.72
N VAL A 8 -13.45 5.45 20.06
CA VAL A 8 -12.12 5.29 19.51
C VAL A 8 -11.11 5.52 20.63
N ARG A 9 -10.18 4.59 20.85
CA ARG A 9 -9.21 4.63 21.96
C ARG A 9 -7.78 4.47 21.43
N LEU A 10 -6.81 4.92 22.20
CA LEU A 10 -5.37 4.77 21.88
C LEU A 10 -4.96 3.33 21.55
N GLN A 11 -5.56 2.34 22.23
CA GLN A 11 -5.31 0.92 21.98
C GLN A 11 -5.70 0.46 20.57
N ASP A 12 -6.60 1.19 19.91
CA ASP A 12 -7.04 0.90 18.54
C ASP A 12 -6.10 1.49 17.49
N LEU A 13 -5.22 2.41 17.90
CA LEU A 13 -4.22 3.03 17.05
C LEU A 13 -2.98 2.13 17.00
N THR A 14 -2.91 1.29 15.99
CA THR A 14 -1.77 0.40 15.69
C THR A 14 -1.21 0.70 14.30
N PRO A 15 0.11 0.53 14.07
CA PRO A 15 0.68 0.65 12.72
C PRO A 15 -0.06 -0.24 11.73
N LEU A 16 -0.30 0.26 10.52
CA LEU A 16 -1.07 -0.45 9.49
C LEU A 16 -0.29 -1.68 8.97
N PRO A 17 -0.98 -2.74 8.48
CA PRO A 17 -0.32 -3.95 8.01
C PRO A 17 0.80 -3.70 7.00
N TYR A 18 0.60 -2.76 6.05
CA TYR A 18 1.63 -2.36 5.09
C TYR A 18 2.90 -1.82 5.76
N GLN A 19 2.77 -0.93 6.76
CA GLN A 19 3.92 -0.35 7.47
C GLN A 19 4.72 -1.43 8.19
N GLN A 20 4.03 -2.40 8.81
CA GLN A 20 4.68 -3.53 9.48
C GLN A 20 5.41 -4.44 8.49
N ALA A 21 4.78 -4.75 7.36
CA ALA A 21 5.36 -5.59 6.31
C ALA A 21 6.60 -4.92 5.67
N LEU A 22 6.52 -3.61 5.40
CA LEU A 22 7.63 -2.86 4.82
C LEU A 22 8.82 -2.76 5.77
N ALA A 23 8.57 -2.49 7.06
CA ALA A 23 9.61 -2.50 8.08
C ALA A 23 10.31 -3.87 8.17
N ALA A 24 9.54 -4.96 8.20
CA ALA A 24 10.09 -6.31 8.24
C ALA A 24 10.89 -6.64 6.96
N HIS A 25 10.39 -6.22 5.79
CA HIS A 25 11.07 -6.41 4.52
C HIS A 25 12.43 -5.71 4.47
N LEU A 26 12.46 -4.41 4.78
CA LEU A 26 13.70 -3.61 4.76
C LEU A 26 14.70 -4.12 5.78
N GLN A 27 14.24 -4.50 6.98
CA GLN A 27 15.12 -5.03 8.01
C GLN A 27 15.76 -6.37 7.59
N ALA A 28 15.03 -7.23 6.88
CA ALA A 28 15.50 -8.54 6.47
C ALA A 28 16.40 -8.49 5.21
N ASN A 29 16.06 -7.63 4.25
CA ASN A 29 16.70 -7.61 2.93
C ASN A 29 17.73 -6.50 2.76
N GLU A 30 17.65 -5.42 3.54
CA GLU A 30 18.55 -4.26 3.48
C GLU A 30 19.25 -4.01 4.83
N PRO A 31 19.93 -5.01 5.44
CA PRO A 31 20.43 -4.90 6.82
C PRO A 31 21.53 -3.84 6.99
N GLU A 32 22.28 -3.52 5.94
CA GLU A 32 23.31 -2.47 6.00
C GLU A 32 22.68 -1.08 5.98
N ALA A 33 21.77 -0.83 5.04
CA ALA A 33 21.02 0.42 4.97
C ALA A 33 20.18 0.63 6.25
N TRP A 34 19.58 -0.44 6.78
CA TRP A 34 18.86 -0.40 8.06
C TRP A 34 19.76 0.03 9.22
N ARG A 35 20.96 -0.56 9.34
CA ARG A 35 21.92 -0.19 10.40
C ARG A 35 22.35 1.27 10.29
N TRP A 36 22.60 1.76 9.07
CA TRP A 36 22.91 3.16 8.83
C TRP A 36 21.74 4.07 9.24
N ALA A 37 20.52 3.78 8.76
CA ALA A 37 19.34 4.58 9.07
C ALA A 37 18.96 4.55 10.57
N ALA A 38 19.35 3.50 11.30
CA ALA A 38 19.19 3.39 12.75
C ALA A 38 20.30 4.08 13.56
N SER A 39 21.39 4.53 12.92
CA SER A 39 22.55 5.11 13.60
C SER A 39 22.26 6.46 14.26
N ALA A 40 23.05 6.81 15.29
CA ALA A 40 22.95 8.11 15.96
C ALA A 40 23.34 9.28 15.04
N GLU A 41 24.30 9.07 14.15
CA GLU A 41 24.77 10.08 13.19
C GLU A 41 23.64 10.50 12.24
N ALA A 42 22.95 9.54 11.63
CA ALA A 42 21.80 9.82 10.76
C ALA A 42 20.66 10.57 11.50
N ARG A 43 20.52 10.33 12.81
CA ARG A 43 19.52 11.04 13.65
C ARG A 43 19.95 12.47 13.96
N GLU A 44 21.22 12.70 14.27
CA GLU A 44 21.76 14.00 14.66
C GLU A 44 21.83 14.98 13.48
N GLU A 45 22.27 14.52 12.30
CA GLU A 45 22.33 15.36 11.09
C GLU A 45 20.95 15.89 10.71
N HIS A 46 19.96 15.00 10.69
CA HIS A 46 18.56 15.36 10.41
C HIS A 46 18.01 16.34 11.46
N THR A 47 18.27 16.07 12.74
CA THR A 47 17.81 16.89 13.87
C THR A 47 18.38 18.32 13.82
N ALA A 48 19.68 18.47 13.56
CA ALA A 48 20.36 19.75 13.61
C ALA A 48 19.89 20.70 12.48
N ALA A 49 19.73 20.16 11.27
CA ALA A 49 19.22 20.91 10.13
C ALA A 49 17.79 21.41 10.37
N MET A 50 16.91 20.56 10.92
CA MET A 50 15.51 20.92 11.20
C MET A 50 15.37 22.02 12.26
N ARG A 51 16.09 21.92 13.39
CA ARG A 51 16.04 22.94 14.46
C ARG A 51 16.49 24.32 13.97
N ALA A 52 17.57 24.36 13.18
CA ALA A 52 18.09 25.61 12.65
C ALA A 52 17.12 26.28 11.68
N GLU A 53 16.37 25.49 10.90
CA GLU A 53 15.37 26.00 9.98
C GLU A 53 14.15 26.55 10.72
N LEU A 54 13.57 25.78 11.66
CA LEU A 54 12.41 26.19 12.44
C LEU A 54 12.58 27.53 13.16
N LEU A 55 13.73 27.74 13.80
CA LEU A 55 14.01 28.97 14.54
C LEU A 55 14.18 30.19 13.64
N ARG A 56 14.51 29.98 12.36
CA ARG A 56 14.70 31.05 11.38
C ARG A 56 13.39 31.39 10.66
N SER A 57 12.55 30.39 10.43
CA SER A 57 11.41 30.52 9.53
C SER A 57 10.06 30.64 10.22
N ALA A 58 9.90 30.35 11.53
CA ALA A 58 8.58 30.34 12.16
C ALA A 58 8.48 31.17 13.47
N TYR A 59 7.30 31.74 13.73
CA TYR A 59 7.00 32.48 14.96
C TYR A 59 6.53 31.52 16.06
N ARG A 60 7.22 31.50 17.20
CA ARG A 60 6.84 30.64 18.34
C ARG A 60 5.57 31.18 19.01
N LEU A 61 4.61 30.29 19.24
CA LEU A 61 3.35 30.57 19.91
C LEU A 61 3.47 30.22 21.41
N ASP A 62 3.69 31.23 22.25
CA ASP A 62 3.85 31.03 23.70
C ASP A 62 2.52 30.74 24.41
N ALA A 63 2.59 29.98 25.51
CA ALA A 63 1.41 29.52 26.25
C ALA A 63 0.59 30.66 26.85
N ASP A 64 1.25 31.73 27.30
CA ASP A 64 0.58 32.91 27.88
C ASP A 64 -0.26 33.66 26.83
N ALA A 65 0.19 33.69 25.57
CA ALA A 65 -0.50 34.34 24.48
C ALA A 65 -1.56 33.45 23.81
N HIS A 66 -1.37 32.12 23.85
CA HIS A 66 -2.22 31.15 23.18
C HIS A 66 -2.69 29.99 24.12
N PRO A 67 -3.34 30.29 25.25
CA PRO A 67 -3.64 29.29 26.28
C PRO A 67 -4.54 28.15 25.77
N ASP A 68 -5.57 28.47 24.97
CA ASP A 68 -6.50 27.46 24.44
C ASP A 68 -5.82 26.49 23.46
N LEU A 69 -4.89 26.99 22.66
CA LEU A 69 -4.12 26.18 21.72
C LEU A 69 -3.20 25.19 22.47
N HIS A 70 -2.53 25.67 23.52
CA HIS A 70 -1.69 24.82 24.37
C HIS A 70 -2.51 23.80 25.16
N ALA A 71 -3.70 24.18 25.62
CA ALA A 71 -4.63 23.25 26.28
C ALA A 71 -5.08 22.12 25.33
N ASP A 72 -5.41 22.46 24.08
CA ASP A 72 -5.77 21.45 23.06
C ASP A 72 -4.61 20.53 22.72
N ALA A 73 -3.39 21.07 22.59
CA ALA A 73 -2.19 20.26 22.35
C ALA A 73 -1.91 19.31 23.52
N ALA A 74 -2.05 19.78 24.76
CA ALA A 74 -1.90 18.96 25.95
C ALA A 74 -2.95 17.84 26.02
N LEU A 75 -4.21 18.14 25.68
CA LEU A 75 -5.28 17.14 25.67
C LEU A 75 -5.08 16.09 24.57
N ALA A 76 -4.69 16.52 23.36
CA ALA A 76 -4.35 15.61 22.27
C ALA A 76 -3.19 14.68 22.66
N ALA A 77 -2.12 15.23 23.23
CA ALA A 77 -0.98 14.46 23.73
C ALA A 77 -1.38 13.46 24.81
N GLN A 78 -2.21 13.88 25.77
CA GLN A 78 -2.73 13.01 26.83
C GLN A 78 -3.51 11.83 26.25
N ARG A 79 -4.42 12.08 25.30
CA ARG A 79 -5.23 11.03 24.66
C ARG A 79 -4.39 10.06 23.81
N LEU A 80 -3.29 10.55 23.24
CA LEU A 80 -2.35 9.74 22.45
C LEU A 80 -1.25 9.09 23.30
N GLY A 81 -1.15 9.40 24.59
CA GLY A 81 -0.06 8.93 25.46
C GLY A 81 1.31 9.49 25.08
N VAL A 82 1.36 10.62 24.38
CA VAL A 82 2.60 11.30 23.99
C VAL A 82 3.13 12.11 25.17
N THR A 83 4.38 11.88 25.53
CA THR A 83 5.07 12.56 26.66
C THR A 83 6.12 13.57 26.21
N ALA A 84 6.28 13.75 24.89
CA ALA A 84 7.20 14.71 24.31
C ALA A 84 6.86 16.14 24.73
N ARG A 85 7.89 16.99 24.81
CA ARG A 85 7.70 18.44 24.98
C ARG A 85 7.18 19.03 23.68
N ILE A 86 6.01 19.64 23.73
CA ILE A 86 5.38 20.24 22.55
C ILE A 86 5.77 21.71 22.46
N THR A 87 6.26 22.13 21.29
CA THR A 87 6.44 23.55 20.97
C THR A 87 5.65 23.87 19.71
N LEU A 88 4.86 24.94 19.76
CA LEU A 88 3.95 25.33 18.70
C LEU A 88 4.48 26.58 17.98
N TYR A 89 4.35 26.60 16.67
CA TYR A 89 4.82 27.68 15.81
C TYR A 89 3.76 28.06 14.78
N GLN A 90 3.85 29.30 14.29
CA GLN A 90 3.11 29.82 13.16
C GLN A 90 4.10 30.13 12.03
N ALA A 91 3.90 29.53 10.86
CA ALA A 91 4.67 29.86 9.66
C ALA A 91 4.33 31.27 9.14
N PRO A 92 5.26 31.97 8.47
CA PRO A 92 5.04 33.28 7.90
C PRO A 92 4.01 33.22 6.78
N SER A 93 3.30 34.31 6.53
CA SER A 93 2.24 34.38 5.51
C SER A 93 2.72 34.23 4.06
N GLY A 94 4.03 34.07 3.82
CA GLY A 94 4.65 34.03 2.49
C GLY A 94 4.35 32.77 1.66
N ASP A 95 3.98 31.66 2.30
CA ASP A 95 3.68 30.37 1.64
C ASP A 95 2.20 30.20 1.24
N GLY A 96 1.43 31.30 1.24
CA GLY A 96 0.08 31.33 0.69
C GLY A 96 -1.00 30.96 1.71
N ALA A 97 -2.24 31.33 1.38
CA ALA A 97 -3.44 31.16 2.21
C ALA A 97 -3.82 29.70 2.54
N ALA A 98 -3.02 28.71 2.09
CA ALA A 98 -3.28 27.31 2.32
C ALA A 98 -3.11 26.97 3.80
N MET A 99 -4.14 26.36 4.38
CA MET A 99 -4.07 25.84 5.73
C MET A 99 -3.27 24.55 5.74
N ASN A 100 -2.31 24.44 6.65
CA ASN A 100 -1.55 23.20 6.81
C ASN A 100 -0.94 23.10 8.22
N ALA A 101 -0.65 21.89 8.67
CA ALA A 101 0.17 21.64 9.84
C ALA A 101 1.31 20.69 9.47
N ALA A 102 2.44 20.82 10.16
CA ALA A 102 3.56 19.92 9.99
C ALA A 102 4.28 19.72 11.32
N ILE A 103 4.74 18.49 11.56
CA ILE A 103 5.55 18.16 12.72
C ILE A 103 7.02 17.97 12.35
N TYR A 104 7.87 18.47 13.24
CA TYR A 104 9.31 18.27 13.23
C TYR A 104 9.69 17.60 14.54
N VAL A 105 10.31 16.42 14.43
CA VAL A 105 10.57 15.56 15.58
C VAL A 105 12.04 15.53 15.90
N VAL A 106 12.32 15.82 17.17
CA VAL A 106 13.64 15.77 17.76
C VAL A 106 13.55 14.87 19.00
N PRO A 107 14.62 14.17 19.44
CA PRO A 107 14.52 13.30 20.60
C PRO A 107 13.89 14.01 21.82
N GLY A 108 12.72 13.53 22.24
CA GLY A 108 11.94 14.06 23.38
C GLY A 108 11.14 15.34 23.10
N GLU A 109 11.16 15.88 21.88
CA GLU A 109 10.52 17.14 21.51
C GLU A 109 9.70 17.00 20.22
N ALA A 110 8.49 17.55 20.25
CA ALA A 110 7.58 17.64 19.11
C ALA A 110 7.35 19.12 18.76
N HIS A 111 7.84 19.56 17.61
CA HIS A 111 7.66 20.93 17.13
C HIS A 111 6.57 20.93 16.06
N ILE A 112 5.43 21.57 16.32
CA ILE A 112 4.32 21.64 15.37
C ILE A 112 4.25 23.04 14.79
N VAL A 113 4.30 23.13 13.47
CA VAL A 113 4.20 24.38 12.70
C VAL A 113 2.83 24.44 12.06
N LEU A 114 2.09 25.52 12.32
CA LEU A 114 0.80 25.81 11.73
C LEU A 114 0.97 26.85 10.61
N SER A 115 0.29 26.64 9.49
CA SER A 115 0.31 27.51 8.31
C SER A 115 -1.09 27.94 7.92
N GLY A 116 -1.21 29.14 7.36
CA GLY A 116 -2.50 29.72 6.99
C GLY A 116 -3.40 30.05 8.19
N PRO A 117 -4.69 30.36 7.96
CA PRO A 117 -5.62 30.81 9.00
C PRO A 117 -6.20 29.67 9.86
N LEU A 118 -5.41 28.63 10.18
CA LEU A 118 -5.87 27.46 10.95
C LEU A 118 -6.51 27.85 12.29
N LEU A 119 -5.88 28.76 13.03
CA LEU A 119 -6.35 29.19 14.35
C LEU A 119 -7.66 30.00 14.28
N GLU A 120 -7.95 30.61 13.12
CA GLU A 120 -9.21 31.33 12.89
C GLU A 120 -10.33 30.38 12.45
N ARG A 121 -9.99 29.32 11.70
CA ARG A 121 -10.96 28.43 11.05
C ARG A 121 -11.31 27.19 11.87
N LEU A 122 -10.38 26.70 12.69
CA LEU A 122 -10.55 25.48 13.49
C LEU A 122 -10.69 25.81 14.98
N GLN A 123 -11.66 25.17 15.62
CA GLN A 123 -11.97 25.42 17.03
C GLN A 123 -12.11 24.11 17.81
N GLY A 124 -11.65 24.13 19.06
CA GLY A 124 -11.80 23.03 20.03
C GLY A 124 -11.49 21.66 19.43
N PRO A 125 -12.46 20.74 19.34
CA PRO A 125 -12.23 19.37 18.82
C PRO A 125 -11.60 19.30 17.42
N GLU A 126 -11.85 20.25 16.52
CA GLU A 126 -11.23 20.25 15.18
C GLU A 126 -9.73 20.56 15.27
N ARG A 127 -9.36 21.50 16.14
CA ARG A 127 -7.97 21.84 16.41
C ARG A 127 -7.25 20.69 17.12
N GLN A 128 -7.93 20.02 18.05
CA GLN A 128 -7.44 18.79 18.69
C GLN A 128 -7.20 17.68 17.66
N ALA A 129 -8.04 17.56 16.62
CA ALA A 129 -7.86 16.57 15.57
C ALA A 129 -6.58 16.83 14.75
N VAL A 130 -6.31 18.08 14.37
CA VAL A 130 -5.09 18.45 13.63
C VAL A 130 -3.85 18.26 14.50
N LEU A 131 -3.85 18.76 15.74
CA LEU A 131 -2.73 18.57 16.65
C LEU A 131 -2.50 17.08 16.95
N GLY A 132 -3.57 16.31 17.09
CA GLY A 132 -3.53 14.87 17.25
C GLY A 132 -2.97 14.12 16.05
N HIS A 133 -3.32 14.56 14.84
CA HIS A 133 -2.75 14.03 13.59
C HIS A 133 -1.23 14.21 13.59
N GLU A 134 -0.75 15.43 13.85
CA GLU A 134 0.69 15.71 13.93
C GLU A 134 1.39 14.89 15.02
N LEU A 135 0.81 14.82 16.22
CA LEU A 135 1.37 14.02 17.32
C LEU A 135 1.33 12.52 17.04
N ALA A 136 0.45 12.04 16.16
CA ALA A 136 0.39 10.65 15.77
C ALA A 136 1.56 10.27 14.86
N HIS A 137 2.08 11.17 14.01
CA HIS A 137 3.35 10.94 13.30
C HIS A 137 4.49 10.71 14.29
N TYR A 138 4.63 11.57 15.31
CA TYR A 138 5.60 11.38 16.39
C TYR A 138 5.40 10.02 17.08
N LEU A 139 4.16 9.67 17.42
CA LEU A 139 3.83 8.41 18.07
C LEU A 139 4.23 7.21 17.20
N LEU A 140 3.96 7.22 15.89
CA LEU A 140 4.37 6.16 14.97
C LEU A 140 5.89 5.96 15.00
N TRP A 141 6.65 7.06 15.02
CA TRP A 141 8.10 7.06 15.00
C TRP A 141 8.76 6.63 16.31
N GLU A 142 8.09 6.77 17.46
CA GLU A 142 8.58 6.26 18.75
C GLU A 142 8.15 4.81 19.03
N ARG A 143 7.12 4.33 18.34
CA ARG A 143 6.59 2.96 18.54
C ARG A 143 7.54 1.88 18.08
N ASP A 144 7.36 0.69 18.65
CA ASP A 144 8.04 -0.54 18.28
C ASP A 144 9.58 -0.39 18.23
N GLY A 145 10.15 0.37 19.17
CA GLY A 145 11.58 0.65 19.23
C GLY A 145 12.09 1.60 18.14
N GLY A 146 11.19 2.39 17.56
CA GLY A 146 11.49 3.39 16.53
C GLY A 146 11.70 2.84 15.13
N LYS A 147 11.31 1.59 14.87
CA LYS A 147 11.52 0.91 13.58
C LYS A 147 10.86 1.66 12.41
N HIS A 148 9.70 2.27 12.62
CA HIS A 148 9.00 3.01 11.55
C HIS A 148 9.71 4.33 11.22
N HIS A 149 10.39 4.94 12.18
CA HIS A 149 11.25 6.10 11.92
C HIS A 149 12.52 5.71 11.17
N VAL A 150 13.05 4.50 11.39
CA VAL A 150 14.15 3.94 10.59
C VAL A 150 13.71 3.77 9.13
N VAL A 151 12.51 3.21 8.91
CA VAL A 151 11.92 3.07 7.57
C VAL A 151 11.77 4.42 6.89
N ASP A 152 11.21 5.42 7.59
CA ASP A 152 11.01 6.76 7.05
C ASP A 152 12.33 7.40 6.57
N ARG A 153 13.37 7.38 7.42
CA ARG A 153 14.71 7.89 7.06
C ARG A 153 15.32 7.14 5.89
N LEU A 154 15.20 5.80 5.88
CA LEU A 154 15.74 4.96 4.81
C LEU A 154 15.08 5.32 3.48
N LEU A 155 13.74 5.32 3.41
CA LEU A 155 13.01 5.60 2.19
C LEU A 155 13.23 7.03 1.71
N HIS A 156 13.34 8.00 2.61
CA HIS A 156 13.67 9.38 2.24
C HIS A 156 15.07 9.48 1.61
N ALA A 157 16.07 8.85 2.23
CA ALA A 157 17.43 8.82 1.70
C ALA A 157 17.50 8.09 0.34
N THR A 158 16.82 6.95 0.21
CA THR A 158 16.75 6.21 -1.05
C THR A 158 16.04 7.03 -2.13
N ALA A 159 14.90 7.65 -1.83
CA ALA A 159 14.16 8.44 -2.81
C ALA A 159 14.91 9.70 -3.29
N ALA A 160 15.85 10.21 -2.48
CA ALA A 160 16.73 11.31 -2.86
C ALA A 160 17.93 10.86 -3.73
N ASP A 161 18.23 9.56 -3.83
CA ASP A 161 19.33 9.05 -4.66
C ASP A 161 18.90 9.00 -6.14
N PRO A 162 19.63 9.65 -7.07
CA PRO A 162 19.34 9.60 -8.50
C PRO A 162 19.36 8.19 -9.11
N ARG A 163 19.93 7.20 -8.41
CA ARG A 163 20.02 5.80 -8.82
C ARG A 163 18.84 4.96 -8.32
N ALA A 164 17.90 5.53 -7.59
CA ALA A 164 16.77 4.81 -7.04
C ALA A 164 15.86 4.23 -8.14
N ASP A 165 15.62 2.92 -8.08
CA ASP A 165 14.60 2.29 -8.93
C ASP A 165 13.19 2.82 -8.65
N ALA A 166 12.31 2.70 -9.64
CA ALA A 166 10.90 3.09 -9.51
C ALA A 166 10.19 2.42 -8.32
N SER A 167 10.59 1.20 -7.94
CA SER A 167 10.02 0.50 -6.79
C SER A 167 10.36 1.14 -5.45
N HIS A 168 11.54 1.77 -5.32
CA HIS A 168 11.89 2.53 -4.14
C HIS A 168 11.05 3.79 -4.01
N LEU A 169 10.86 4.50 -5.13
CA LEU A 169 10.02 5.71 -5.16
C LEU A 169 8.55 5.37 -4.85
N GLN A 170 8.04 4.25 -5.36
CA GLN A 170 6.70 3.78 -5.02
C GLN A 170 6.58 3.32 -3.57
N ALA A 171 7.60 2.65 -3.01
CA ALA A 171 7.63 2.29 -1.60
C ALA A 171 7.60 3.54 -0.69
N ALA A 172 8.39 4.57 -1.02
CA ALA A 172 8.40 5.84 -0.32
C ALA A 172 7.04 6.55 -0.39
N ARG A 173 6.45 6.63 -1.59
CA ARG A 173 5.12 7.20 -1.79
C ARG A 173 4.07 6.47 -0.96
N ARG A 174 3.99 5.14 -1.06
CA ARG A 174 3.01 4.33 -0.31
C ARG A 174 3.23 4.45 1.19
N HIS A 175 4.48 4.44 1.66
CA HIS A 175 4.79 4.68 3.07
C HIS A 175 4.23 6.03 3.55
N ALA A 176 4.42 7.11 2.79
CA ALA A 176 3.86 8.42 3.13
C ALA A 176 2.32 8.38 3.22
N LEU A 177 1.64 7.78 2.23
CA LEU A 177 0.18 7.66 2.23
C LEU A 177 -0.36 6.85 3.42
N TYR A 178 0.29 5.74 3.77
CA TYR A 178 -0.08 4.94 4.95
C TYR A 178 0.23 5.67 6.26
N THR A 179 1.27 6.49 6.29
CA THR A 179 1.62 7.33 7.45
C THR A 179 0.57 8.39 7.69
N GLU A 180 0.05 9.03 6.64
CA GLU A 180 -1.10 9.93 6.70
C GLU A 180 -2.37 9.23 7.21
N ALA A 181 -2.66 8.02 6.72
CA ALA A 181 -3.81 7.25 7.18
C ALA A 181 -3.70 6.84 8.65
N PHE A 182 -2.50 6.53 9.14
CA PHE A 182 -2.24 6.31 10.56
C PHE A 182 -2.47 7.59 11.37
N ALA A 183 -1.96 8.72 10.88
CA ALA A 183 -2.09 10.00 11.54
C ALA A 183 -3.55 10.50 11.58
N ASP A 184 -4.36 10.22 10.55
CA ASP A 184 -5.81 10.45 10.57
C ASP A 184 -6.49 9.72 11.73
N ARG A 185 -6.18 8.43 11.91
CA ARG A 185 -6.68 7.63 13.04
C ARG A 185 -6.27 8.27 14.37
N GLY A 186 -5.04 8.76 14.45
CA GLY A 186 -4.52 9.49 15.61
C GLY A 186 -5.26 10.80 15.88
N GLY A 187 -5.56 11.59 14.85
CA GLY A 187 -6.40 12.79 14.97
C GLY A 187 -7.79 12.48 15.51
N CYS A 188 -8.40 11.39 15.03
CA CYS A 188 -9.70 10.92 15.54
C CYS A 188 -9.64 10.46 17.01
N VAL A 189 -8.57 9.77 17.44
CA VAL A 189 -8.34 9.43 18.87
C VAL A 189 -8.18 10.70 19.70
N ALA A 190 -7.42 11.67 19.21
CA ALA A 190 -7.08 12.89 19.92
C ALA A 190 -8.27 13.83 20.10
N CYS A 191 -9.19 13.93 19.14
CA CYS A 191 -10.43 14.69 19.32
C CYS A 191 -11.57 13.85 19.92
N GLY A 192 -11.44 12.52 19.89
CA GLY A 192 -12.36 11.56 20.49
C GLY A 192 -13.61 11.26 19.67
N ALA A 193 -13.71 11.75 18.42
CA ALA A 193 -14.87 11.57 17.57
C ALA A 193 -14.54 11.66 16.07
N LEU A 194 -15.32 10.95 15.24
CA LEU A 194 -15.19 11.00 13.78
C LEU A 194 -15.48 12.40 13.22
N GLU A 195 -16.56 13.02 13.68
CA GLU A 195 -17.08 14.26 13.08
C GLU A 195 -16.06 15.42 13.10
N PRO A 196 -15.40 15.77 14.22
CA PRO A 196 -14.41 16.84 14.22
C PRO A 196 -13.17 16.53 13.39
N ALA A 197 -12.76 15.26 13.31
CA ALA A 197 -11.62 14.84 12.48
C ALA A 197 -11.92 15.04 11.00
N VAL A 198 -13.09 14.58 10.54
CA VAL A 198 -13.52 14.77 9.14
C VAL A 198 -13.79 16.25 8.84
N SER A 199 -14.39 16.99 9.78
CA SER A 199 -14.60 18.44 9.64
C SER A 199 -13.28 19.17 9.42
N ALA A 200 -12.25 18.87 10.24
CA ALA A 200 -10.92 19.47 10.09
C ALA A 200 -10.31 19.19 8.71
N LEU A 201 -10.36 17.94 8.22
CA LEU A 201 -9.86 17.59 6.88
C LEU A 201 -10.54 18.41 5.78
N ILE A 202 -11.87 18.53 5.80
CA ILE A 202 -12.61 19.29 4.78
C ILE A 202 -12.27 20.77 4.88
N LYS A 203 -12.24 21.35 6.08
CA LYS A 203 -11.94 22.77 6.27
C LYS A 203 -10.54 23.12 5.81
N ILE A 204 -9.54 22.31 6.15
CA ILE A 204 -8.15 22.48 5.72
C ILE A 204 -8.06 22.55 4.19
N GLU A 205 -8.66 21.58 3.50
CA GLU A 205 -8.59 21.48 2.04
C GLU A 205 -9.39 22.60 1.33
N THR A 206 -10.55 22.96 1.86
CA THR A 206 -11.49 23.87 1.16
C THR A 206 -11.40 25.33 1.60
N GLY A 207 -10.78 25.62 2.73
CA GLY A 207 -10.79 26.96 3.33
C GLY A 207 -12.12 27.36 4.00
N LEU A 208 -13.14 26.48 3.98
CA LEU A 208 -14.46 26.79 4.52
C LEU A 208 -14.43 26.91 6.05
N THR A 209 -15.31 27.76 6.59
CA THR A 209 -15.46 27.92 8.06
C THR A 209 -16.48 26.95 8.64
N GLN A 210 -17.45 26.51 7.83
CA GLN A 210 -18.52 25.61 8.23
C GLN A 210 -18.71 24.56 7.14
N VAL A 211 -18.87 23.30 7.54
CA VAL A 211 -19.01 22.14 6.66
C VAL A 211 -20.08 21.20 7.22
N ASN A 212 -20.70 20.40 6.36
CA ASN A 212 -21.61 19.34 6.78
C ASN A 212 -20.93 17.98 6.59
N VAL A 213 -20.44 17.41 7.69
CA VAL A 213 -19.71 16.14 7.68
C VAL A 213 -20.58 14.99 7.19
N ALA A 214 -21.85 14.92 7.59
CA ALA A 214 -22.75 13.86 7.17
C ALA A 214 -22.99 13.88 5.65
N SER A 215 -23.19 15.07 5.07
CA SER A 215 -23.32 15.23 3.62
C SER A 215 -22.04 14.86 2.88
N TYR A 216 -20.87 15.23 3.41
CA TYR A 216 -19.59 14.89 2.78
C TYR A 216 -19.29 13.38 2.85
N LEU A 217 -19.61 12.72 3.96
CA LEU A 217 -19.49 11.26 4.07
C LEU A 217 -20.44 10.54 3.10
N ALA A 218 -21.68 11.00 2.95
CA ALA A 218 -22.60 10.46 1.93
C ALA A 218 -22.03 10.62 0.52
N GLN A 219 -21.46 11.79 0.20
CA GLN A 219 -20.77 12.02 -1.07
C GLN A 219 -19.58 11.06 -1.27
N ALA A 220 -18.78 10.81 -0.22
CA ALA A 220 -17.67 9.88 -0.28
C ALA A 220 -18.15 8.43 -0.55
N GLU A 221 -19.28 8.02 0.05
CA GLU A 221 -19.88 6.71 -0.26
C GLU A 221 -20.41 6.64 -1.70
N GLU A 222 -21.03 7.69 -2.22
CA GLU A 222 -21.48 7.75 -3.63
C GLU A 222 -20.31 7.58 -4.61
N ILE A 223 -19.18 8.23 -4.36
CA ILE A 223 -17.95 8.07 -5.16
C ILE A 223 -17.49 6.62 -5.15
N CYS A 224 -17.62 5.94 -4.01
CA CYS A 224 -17.14 4.58 -3.80
C CYS A 224 -18.15 3.47 -4.15
N ALA A 225 -19.39 3.81 -4.48
CA ALA A 225 -20.42 2.84 -4.83
C ALA A 225 -20.23 2.23 -6.23
N ASP A 226 -19.49 2.90 -7.12
CA ASP A 226 -19.15 2.35 -8.44
C ASP A 226 -17.81 1.59 -8.38
N PRO A 227 -17.81 0.24 -8.42
CA PRO A 227 -16.59 -0.55 -8.38
C PRO A 227 -15.69 -0.36 -9.60
N ASN A 228 -16.20 0.22 -10.70
CA ASN A 228 -15.42 0.55 -11.89
C ASN A 228 -14.82 1.96 -11.83
N ASN A 229 -15.07 2.71 -10.75
CA ASN A 229 -14.58 4.06 -10.62
C ASN A 229 -13.06 4.09 -10.39
N LYS A 230 -12.31 4.33 -11.46
CA LYS A 230 -10.86 4.50 -11.42
C LYS A 230 -10.39 5.69 -10.56
N ALA A 231 -11.29 6.57 -10.12
CA ALA A 231 -10.97 7.63 -9.18
C ALA A 231 -10.86 7.15 -7.72
N LEU A 232 -11.16 5.87 -7.44
CA LEU A 232 -11.02 5.29 -6.10
C LEU A 232 -9.56 5.08 -5.68
N GLN A 233 -8.67 4.90 -6.65
CA GLN A 233 -7.24 4.84 -6.39
C GLN A 233 -6.70 6.25 -6.19
N THR A 234 -6.01 6.47 -5.08
CA THR A 234 -5.37 7.75 -4.80
C THR A 234 -4.29 8.07 -5.82
N ARG A 235 -4.33 9.31 -6.33
CA ARG A 235 -3.27 9.90 -7.15
C ARG A 235 -2.33 10.78 -6.33
N GLY A 236 -2.63 10.95 -5.04
CA GLY A 236 -1.84 11.74 -4.11
C GLY A 236 -0.39 11.28 -4.04
N VAL A 237 0.55 12.21 -3.96
CA VAL A 237 1.97 11.90 -3.79
C VAL A 237 2.33 11.93 -2.31
N SER A 238 1.89 12.96 -1.58
CA SER A 238 2.11 13.13 -0.14
C SER A 238 0.89 12.74 0.69
N HIS A 239 -0.31 13.15 0.27
CA HIS A 239 -1.55 12.89 1.01
C HIS A 239 -2.60 12.22 0.11
N PRO A 240 -3.38 11.26 0.63
CA PRO A 240 -4.56 10.77 -0.07
C PRO A 240 -5.63 11.88 -0.20
N GLU A 241 -6.51 11.77 -1.20
CA GLU A 241 -7.64 12.67 -1.38
C GLU A 241 -8.56 12.65 -0.14
N VAL A 242 -9.14 13.81 0.20
CA VAL A 242 -9.93 13.97 1.44
C VAL A 242 -11.09 12.97 1.54
N PHE A 243 -11.73 12.60 0.42
CA PHE A 243 -12.82 11.62 0.45
C PHE A 243 -12.32 10.22 0.84
N VAL A 244 -11.09 9.84 0.43
CA VAL A 244 -10.46 8.56 0.82
C VAL A 244 -10.20 8.57 2.32
N ARG A 245 -9.57 9.64 2.82
CA ARG A 245 -9.26 9.81 4.25
C ARG A 245 -10.53 9.79 5.13
N ALA A 246 -11.54 10.56 4.73
CA ALA A 246 -12.81 10.64 5.47
C ALA A 246 -13.55 9.29 5.52
N ARG A 247 -13.59 8.57 4.40
CA ARG A 247 -14.20 7.23 4.34
C ARG A 247 -13.39 6.19 5.12
N ALA A 248 -12.07 6.22 5.00
CA ALA A 248 -11.19 5.34 5.77
C ALA A 248 -11.42 5.50 7.28
N LEU A 249 -11.54 6.74 7.74
CA LEU A 249 -11.91 7.04 9.12
C LEU A 249 -13.29 6.49 9.47
N ARG A 250 -14.32 6.72 8.65
CA ARG A 250 -15.68 6.21 8.90
C ARG A 250 -15.73 4.69 9.02
N LEU A 251 -15.07 3.96 8.11
CA LEU A 251 -14.98 2.49 8.16
C LEU A 251 -14.23 2.02 9.42
N TRP A 252 -13.10 2.64 9.72
CA TRP A 252 -12.29 2.29 10.88
C TRP A 252 -13.00 2.58 12.21
N THR A 253 -13.60 3.76 12.37
CA THR A 253 -14.39 4.11 13.56
C THR A 253 -15.64 3.25 13.66
N GLY A 254 -16.23 2.84 12.53
CA GLY A 254 -17.36 1.92 12.46
C GLY A 254 -17.03 0.48 12.84
N ARG A 255 -15.73 0.12 12.92
CA ARG A 255 -15.23 -1.26 13.12
C ARG A 255 -15.67 -2.20 12.00
N GLU A 256 -15.72 -1.68 10.78
CA GLU A 256 -15.99 -2.51 9.61
C GLU A 256 -14.82 -3.50 9.42
N HIS A 257 -15.15 -4.77 9.21
CA HIS A 257 -14.17 -5.86 9.13
C HIS A 257 -13.18 -5.72 7.96
N ASP A 258 -13.59 -5.02 6.89
CA ASP A 258 -12.86 -4.79 5.65
C ASP A 258 -12.20 -3.40 5.60
N ALA A 259 -12.21 -2.62 6.69
CA ALA A 259 -11.71 -1.24 6.68
C ALA A 259 -10.25 -1.11 6.21
N ASP A 260 -9.36 -2.00 6.69
CA ASP A 260 -7.95 -2.00 6.30
C ASP A 260 -7.74 -2.51 4.87
N GLU A 261 -8.54 -3.50 4.43
CA GLU A 261 -8.51 -4.01 3.05
C GLU A 261 -8.96 -2.95 2.06
N TRP A 262 -10.06 -2.25 2.38
CA TRP A 262 -10.56 -1.16 1.57
C TRP A 262 -9.55 -0.01 1.47
N LEU A 263 -8.95 0.38 2.60
CA LEU A 263 -7.91 1.41 2.61
C LEU A 263 -6.72 0.99 1.75
N ALA A 264 -6.25 -0.25 1.86
CA ALA A 264 -5.16 -0.77 1.04
C ALA A 264 -5.50 -0.71 -0.46
N ALA A 265 -6.70 -1.11 -0.85
CA ALA A 265 -7.17 -1.02 -2.23
C ALA A 265 -7.21 0.43 -2.73
N ALA A 266 -7.64 1.38 -1.90
CA ALA A 266 -7.69 2.80 -2.25
C ALA A 266 -6.28 3.42 -2.37
N LEU A 267 -5.32 3.03 -1.52
CA LEU A 267 -3.97 3.58 -1.53
C LEU A 267 -3.06 2.94 -2.60
N GLU A 268 -3.16 1.63 -2.79
CA GLU A 268 -2.27 0.88 -3.68
C GLU A 268 -2.84 0.73 -5.09
N GLY A 269 -4.16 0.56 -5.20
CA GLY A 269 -4.83 0.19 -6.45
C GLY A 269 -4.56 -1.27 -6.86
N PRO A 270 -4.83 -1.63 -8.12
CA PRO A 270 -4.52 -2.95 -8.64
C PRO A 270 -3.00 -3.22 -8.65
N LEU A 271 -2.63 -4.49 -8.67
CA LEU A 271 -1.22 -4.90 -8.74
C LEU A 271 -0.70 -4.70 -10.17
N ASP A 272 -0.20 -3.49 -10.44
CA ASP A 272 0.29 -3.06 -11.75
C ASP A 272 1.83 -3.09 -11.80
N LEU A 273 2.37 -3.78 -12.80
CA LEU A 273 3.81 -3.90 -13.06
C LEU A 273 4.52 -2.54 -13.17
N GLY A 274 3.83 -1.51 -13.65
CA GLY A 274 4.38 -0.15 -13.78
C GLY A 274 4.50 0.62 -12.47
N THR A 275 3.85 0.17 -11.40
CA THR A 275 3.79 0.88 -10.11
C THR A 275 4.11 -0.01 -8.91
N LEU A 276 4.74 -1.16 -9.13
CA LEU A 276 5.17 -2.05 -8.04
C LEU A 276 6.18 -1.34 -7.14
N ASP A 277 5.89 -1.36 -5.84
CA ASP A 277 6.90 -1.19 -4.79
C ASP A 277 7.62 -2.51 -4.50
N MET A 278 8.51 -2.51 -3.51
CA MET A 278 9.28 -3.70 -3.11
C MET A 278 8.38 -4.86 -2.65
N LEU A 279 7.30 -4.57 -1.92
CA LEU A 279 6.34 -5.59 -1.46
C LEU A 279 5.50 -6.14 -2.62
N GLY A 280 5.11 -5.29 -3.56
CA GLY A 280 4.43 -5.64 -4.80
C GLY A 280 5.29 -6.55 -5.67
N GLN A 281 6.58 -6.25 -5.80
CA GLN A 281 7.53 -7.13 -6.50
C GLN A 281 7.62 -8.51 -5.84
N GLN A 282 7.61 -8.60 -4.51
CA GLN A 282 7.57 -9.87 -3.80
C GLN A 282 6.27 -10.64 -4.08
N ARG A 283 5.12 -9.95 -4.04
CA ARG A 283 3.80 -10.54 -4.34
C ARG A 283 3.75 -11.07 -5.78
N VAL A 284 4.17 -10.27 -6.76
CA VAL A 284 4.22 -10.69 -8.17
C VAL A 284 5.17 -11.88 -8.34
N SER A 285 6.37 -11.82 -7.76
CA SER A 285 7.34 -12.92 -7.84
C SER A 285 6.79 -14.23 -7.25
N ALA A 286 6.10 -14.15 -6.10
CA ALA A 286 5.46 -15.31 -5.47
C ALA A 286 4.33 -15.87 -6.34
N LEU A 287 3.48 -15.01 -6.93
CA LEU A 287 2.41 -15.42 -7.83
C LEU A 287 2.94 -16.05 -9.12
N THR A 288 4.00 -15.50 -9.70
CA THR A 288 4.68 -16.09 -10.85
C THR A 288 5.23 -17.47 -10.49
N ARG A 289 6.01 -17.58 -9.40
CA ARG A 289 6.56 -18.88 -8.96
C ARG A 289 5.45 -19.89 -8.69
N GLY A 290 4.37 -19.48 -8.03
CA GLY A 290 3.19 -20.31 -7.79
C GLY A 290 2.53 -20.79 -9.09
N THR A 291 2.36 -19.89 -10.07
CA THR A 291 1.84 -20.23 -11.41
C THR A 291 2.72 -21.25 -12.11
N LEU A 292 4.05 -21.07 -12.08
CA LEU A 292 4.98 -22.03 -12.67
C LEU A 292 4.93 -23.38 -11.96
N ALA A 293 4.85 -23.38 -10.63
CA ALA A 293 4.70 -24.60 -9.84
C ALA A 293 3.37 -25.32 -10.16
N GLN A 294 2.26 -24.58 -10.33
CA GLN A 294 0.97 -25.15 -10.72
C GLN A 294 1.04 -25.80 -12.10
N LEU A 295 1.70 -25.16 -13.06
CA LEU A 295 1.86 -25.69 -14.42
C LEU A 295 2.74 -26.95 -14.41
N LEU A 296 3.89 -26.87 -13.74
CA LEU A 296 4.94 -27.90 -13.79
C LEU A 296 4.79 -29.00 -12.73
N GLN A 297 3.74 -28.99 -11.91
CA GLN A 297 3.50 -30.07 -10.94
C GLN A 297 3.23 -31.43 -11.59
N ARG A 298 2.81 -31.45 -12.86
CA ARG A 298 2.57 -32.69 -13.61
C ARG A 298 3.88 -33.18 -14.23
N PRO A 299 4.33 -34.42 -13.96
CA PRO A 299 5.60 -34.94 -14.51
C PRO A 299 5.71 -34.85 -16.03
N VAL A 300 4.59 -35.00 -16.75
CA VAL A 300 4.57 -34.88 -18.21
C VAL A 300 4.95 -33.49 -18.72
N LEU A 301 4.77 -32.43 -17.92
CA LEU A 301 5.13 -31.06 -18.27
C LEU A 301 6.54 -30.67 -17.78
N GLN A 302 7.36 -31.63 -17.35
CA GLN A 302 8.71 -31.38 -16.81
C GLN A 302 9.81 -31.71 -17.82
N SER A 303 9.64 -31.32 -19.09
CA SER A 303 10.70 -31.43 -20.09
C SER A 303 11.88 -30.50 -19.76
N GLU A 304 13.06 -30.80 -20.31
CA GLU A 304 14.26 -29.96 -20.08
C GLU A 304 14.04 -28.52 -20.53
N SER A 305 13.30 -28.31 -21.63
CA SER A 305 12.97 -26.99 -22.16
C SER A 305 12.07 -26.19 -21.21
N LEU A 306 11.01 -26.81 -20.68
CA LEU A 306 10.09 -26.13 -19.75
C LEU A 306 10.75 -25.86 -18.39
N LEU A 307 11.52 -26.82 -17.87
CA LEU A 307 12.29 -26.64 -16.62
C LEU A 307 13.39 -25.59 -16.80
N GLY A 308 14.09 -25.61 -17.93
CA GLY A 308 15.08 -24.60 -18.31
C GLY A 308 14.46 -23.20 -18.38
N HIS A 309 13.27 -23.08 -18.97
CA HIS A 309 12.54 -21.82 -19.05
C HIS A 309 12.10 -21.32 -17.66
N ALA A 310 11.57 -22.19 -16.79
CA ALA A 310 11.27 -21.82 -15.40
C ALA A 310 12.50 -21.33 -14.63
N ARG A 311 13.66 -21.94 -14.86
CA ARG A 311 14.93 -21.52 -14.24
C ARG A 311 15.46 -20.18 -14.74
N ARG A 312 14.96 -19.66 -15.88
CA ARG A 312 15.23 -18.29 -16.31
C ARG A 312 14.50 -17.25 -15.47
N PHE A 313 13.32 -17.58 -14.94
CA PHE A 313 12.62 -16.74 -13.97
C PHE A 313 13.25 -16.88 -12.57
N PHE A 314 13.51 -18.12 -12.16
CA PHE A 314 13.97 -18.45 -10.82
C PHE A 314 15.08 -19.50 -10.88
N PRO A 315 16.37 -19.12 -10.76
CA PRO A 315 17.50 -20.05 -10.92
C PRO A 315 17.42 -21.31 -10.04
N ASP A 316 16.78 -21.20 -8.88
CA ASP A 316 16.56 -22.25 -7.89
C ASP A 316 15.26 -23.05 -8.10
N PHE A 317 14.52 -22.82 -9.19
CA PHE A 317 13.23 -23.46 -9.40
C PHE A 317 13.32 -24.99 -9.47
N ALA A 318 12.46 -25.63 -8.67
CA ALA A 318 12.17 -27.05 -8.72
C ALA A 318 10.64 -27.26 -8.74
N PRO A 319 10.12 -28.20 -9.54
CA PRO A 319 8.72 -28.58 -9.49
C PRO A 319 8.31 -29.08 -8.09
N PRO A 320 7.05 -28.87 -7.68
CA PRO A 320 6.57 -29.38 -6.41
C PRO A 320 6.59 -30.92 -6.39
N THR A 321 6.95 -31.49 -5.24
CA THR A 321 7.00 -32.95 -5.03
C THR A 321 5.65 -33.56 -4.66
N SER A 322 4.65 -32.73 -4.38
CA SER A 322 3.29 -33.13 -4.02
C SER A 322 2.28 -32.26 -4.76
N ALA A 323 1.07 -32.77 -4.95
CA ALA A 323 -0.03 -32.03 -5.56
C ALA A 323 -0.30 -30.73 -4.79
N MET A 324 -0.46 -29.63 -5.53
CA MET A 324 -0.80 -28.33 -4.97
C MET A 324 -2.32 -28.13 -4.91
N PRO A 325 -2.85 -27.35 -3.96
CA PRO A 325 -4.23 -26.92 -4.02
C PRO A 325 -4.50 -26.12 -5.30
N PRO A 326 -5.74 -26.06 -5.81
CA PRO A 326 -6.09 -25.18 -6.93
C PRO A 326 -5.65 -23.72 -6.65
N PRO A 327 -5.17 -22.99 -7.67
CA PRO A 327 -4.78 -21.60 -7.48
C PRO A 327 -6.01 -20.73 -7.23
N GLU A 328 -5.81 -19.64 -6.50
CA GLU A 328 -6.78 -18.55 -6.41
C GLU A 328 -6.78 -17.72 -7.70
N PRO A 329 -7.89 -17.05 -8.04
CA PRO A 329 -7.93 -16.11 -9.17
C PRO A 329 -6.81 -15.08 -9.10
N ALA A 330 -6.29 -14.67 -10.27
CA ALA A 330 -5.23 -13.67 -10.32
C ALA A 330 -5.73 -12.33 -9.75
N PRO A 331 -4.90 -11.61 -8.99
CA PRO A 331 -5.23 -10.26 -8.57
C PRO A 331 -5.45 -9.34 -9.78
N ALA A 332 -6.35 -8.37 -9.61
CA ALA A 332 -6.54 -7.31 -10.59
C ALA A 332 -5.20 -6.63 -10.94
N GLY A 333 -4.98 -6.40 -12.24
CA GLY A 333 -3.72 -5.87 -12.79
C GLY A 333 -2.75 -6.93 -13.33
N LEU A 334 -2.85 -8.20 -12.92
CA LEU A 334 -1.90 -9.24 -13.33
C LEU A 334 -2.38 -10.21 -14.42
N HIS A 335 -3.66 -10.17 -14.81
CA HIS A 335 -4.23 -11.10 -15.79
C HIS A 335 -3.42 -11.15 -17.09
N ASP A 336 -3.06 -9.99 -17.64
CA ASP A 336 -2.26 -9.88 -18.88
C ASP A 336 -0.84 -10.42 -18.72
N TYR A 337 -0.23 -10.16 -17.57
CA TYR A 337 1.11 -10.62 -17.27
C TYR A 337 1.16 -12.15 -17.11
N LEU A 338 0.27 -12.72 -16.30
CA LEU A 338 0.22 -14.18 -16.10
C LEU A 338 -0.19 -14.90 -17.38
N ALA A 339 -1.10 -14.32 -18.18
CA ALA A 339 -1.39 -14.84 -19.51
C ALA A 339 -0.13 -14.88 -20.40
N SER A 340 0.69 -13.83 -20.37
CA SER A 340 1.95 -13.79 -21.14
C SER A 340 2.94 -14.86 -20.64
N VAL A 341 3.09 -15.02 -19.32
CA VAL A 341 3.91 -16.08 -18.74
C VAL A 341 3.45 -17.46 -19.24
N LEU A 342 2.14 -17.74 -19.23
CA LEU A 342 1.62 -19.01 -19.74
C LEU A 342 1.90 -19.19 -21.24
N VAL A 343 1.78 -18.13 -22.05
CA VAL A 343 2.10 -18.17 -23.48
C VAL A 343 3.57 -18.50 -23.72
N ASP A 344 4.49 -17.93 -22.94
CA ASP A 344 5.92 -18.23 -23.05
C ASP A 344 6.21 -19.72 -22.81
N PHE A 345 5.50 -20.33 -21.85
CA PHE A 345 5.62 -21.77 -21.58
C PHE A 345 5.03 -22.63 -22.70
N VAL A 346 3.91 -22.23 -23.30
CA VAL A 346 3.36 -22.91 -24.48
C VAL A 346 4.36 -22.90 -25.64
N ALA A 347 5.10 -21.80 -25.81
CA ALA A 347 6.11 -21.67 -26.87
C ALA A 347 7.47 -22.33 -26.54
N ALA A 348 7.75 -22.58 -25.25
CA ALA A 348 9.07 -23.02 -24.79
C ALA A 348 9.43 -24.44 -25.21
N ASP A 349 8.46 -25.30 -25.48
CA ASP A 349 8.69 -26.67 -25.95
C ASP A 349 7.75 -27.07 -27.09
N PRO A 350 8.18 -26.91 -28.37
CA PRO A 350 7.39 -27.27 -29.54
C PRO A 350 7.13 -28.78 -29.68
N GLU A 351 7.89 -29.64 -29.01
CA GLU A 351 7.76 -31.10 -29.11
C GLU A 351 6.62 -31.64 -28.23
N MET A 352 6.08 -30.82 -27.35
CA MET A 352 4.98 -31.16 -26.44
C MET A 352 3.60 -31.11 -27.11
N ASP A 353 3.52 -30.97 -28.43
CA ASP A 353 2.30 -30.83 -29.23
C ASP A 353 1.31 -29.83 -28.57
N ASP A 354 0.05 -30.24 -28.38
CA ASP A 354 -0.99 -29.44 -27.73
C ASP A 354 -1.04 -29.63 -26.20
N VAL A 355 -0.16 -30.46 -25.61
CA VAL A 355 -0.24 -30.84 -24.19
C VAL A 355 0.01 -29.64 -23.28
N THR A 356 1.05 -28.85 -23.57
CA THR A 356 1.36 -27.64 -22.79
C THR A 356 0.25 -26.59 -22.94
N LEU A 357 -0.30 -26.45 -24.15
CA LEU A 357 -1.45 -25.55 -24.39
C LEU A 357 -2.70 -25.98 -23.62
N ALA A 358 -3.00 -27.27 -23.59
CA ALA A 358 -4.12 -27.82 -22.81
C ALA A 358 -3.96 -27.54 -21.30
N ALA A 359 -2.74 -27.71 -20.76
CA ALA A 359 -2.44 -27.40 -19.37
C ALA A 359 -2.56 -25.90 -19.05
N ALA A 360 -1.98 -25.06 -19.92
CA ALA A 360 -2.02 -23.62 -19.78
C ALA A 360 -3.45 -23.07 -19.86
N LEU A 361 -4.33 -23.64 -20.69
CA LEU A 361 -5.74 -23.27 -20.75
C LEU A 361 -6.46 -23.51 -19.42
N GLY A 362 -6.31 -24.69 -18.83
CA GLY A 362 -6.95 -25.00 -17.55
C GLY A 362 -6.44 -24.10 -16.42
N LEU A 363 -5.16 -23.74 -16.45
CA LEU A 363 -4.58 -22.81 -15.48
C LEU A 363 -5.03 -21.37 -15.72
N ALA A 364 -5.14 -20.94 -16.98
CA ALA A 364 -5.65 -19.61 -17.33
C ALA A 364 -7.12 -19.42 -16.94
N ASP A 365 -7.95 -20.45 -17.07
CA ASP A 365 -9.33 -20.44 -16.56
C ASP A 365 -9.35 -20.33 -15.03
N ALA A 366 -8.50 -21.08 -14.31
CA ALA A 366 -8.43 -21.04 -12.84
C ALA A 366 -7.92 -19.69 -12.30
N LEU A 367 -7.01 -19.04 -13.03
CA LEU A 367 -6.46 -17.72 -12.70
C LEU A 367 -7.33 -16.55 -13.19
N ASP A 368 -8.48 -16.82 -13.80
CA ASP A 368 -9.36 -15.81 -14.43
C ASP A 368 -8.68 -14.96 -15.53
N CYS A 369 -7.66 -15.51 -16.19
CA CYS A 369 -6.91 -14.83 -17.26
C CYS A 369 -7.08 -15.49 -18.65
N ALA A 370 -8.12 -16.30 -18.82
CA ALA A 370 -8.39 -17.01 -20.07
C ALA A 370 -8.59 -16.10 -21.29
N THR A 371 -9.27 -14.95 -21.11
CA THR A 371 -9.50 -13.99 -22.20
C THR A 371 -8.20 -13.38 -22.73
N PRO A 372 -7.33 -12.75 -21.90
CA PRO A 372 -6.05 -12.25 -22.38
C PRO A 372 -5.12 -13.38 -22.87
N PHE A 373 -5.21 -14.58 -22.30
CA PHE A 373 -4.46 -15.75 -22.78
C PHE A 373 -4.86 -16.16 -24.21
N GLU A 374 -6.16 -16.32 -24.50
CA GLU A 374 -6.65 -16.64 -25.85
C GLU A 374 -6.18 -15.60 -26.88
N GLN A 375 -6.31 -14.31 -26.55
CA GLN A 375 -5.88 -13.23 -27.44
C GLN A 375 -4.40 -13.34 -27.81
N ARG A 376 -3.53 -13.61 -26.83
CA ARG A 376 -2.07 -13.75 -27.03
C ARG A 376 -1.70 -15.02 -27.78
N VAL A 377 -2.33 -16.15 -27.49
CA VAL A 377 -2.08 -17.40 -28.24
C VAL A 377 -2.46 -17.24 -29.72
N LEU A 378 -3.59 -16.60 -30.03
CA LEU A 378 -4.04 -16.40 -31.41
C LEU A 378 -3.18 -15.37 -32.16
N LYS A 379 -2.79 -14.29 -31.48
CA LYS A 379 -2.08 -13.16 -32.09
C LYS A 379 -0.57 -13.36 -32.13
N ASP A 380 0.02 -13.74 -31.00
CA ASP A 380 1.47 -13.73 -30.79
C ASP A 380 2.10 -15.06 -31.20
N LEU A 381 1.44 -16.20 -30.92
CA LEU A 381 1.88 -17.52 -31.43
C LEU A 381 1.34 -17.86 -32.82
N GLY A 382 0.42 -17.06 -33.36
CA GLY A 382 -0.19 -17.30 -34.68
C GLY A 382 -1.04 -18.57 -34.76
N LEU A 383 -1.51 -19.09 -33.62
CA LEU A 383 -2.32 -20.31 -33.59
C LEU A 383 -3.69 -20.06 -34.24
N SER A 384 -4.13 -20.95 -35.14
CA SER A 384 -5.45 -20.79 -35.74
C SER A 384 -6.57 -20.96 -34.69
N LYS A 385 -7.64 -20.15 -34.80
CA LYS A 385 -8.82 -20.25 -33.92
C LYS A 385 -9.43 -21.65 -33.92
N ARG A 386 -9.44 -22.33 -35.07
CA ARG A 386 -9.89 -23.73 -35.18
C ARG A 386 -9.05 -24.66 -34.32
N ASN A 387 -7.72 -24.51 -34.35
CA ASN A 387 -6.84 -25.34 -33.55
C ASN A 387 -7.02 -25.05 -32.05
N PHE A 388 -7.07 -23.78 -31.67
CA PHE A 388 -7.32 -23.37 -30.29
C PHE A 388 -8.61 -23.96 -29.73
N THR A 389 -9.74 -23.86 -30.45
CA THR A 389 -11.02 -24.43 -30.01
C THR A 389 -10.96 -25.95 -29.90
N ARG A 390 -10.22 -26.64 -30.78
CA ARG A 390 -10.00 -28.09 -30.68
C ARG A 390 -9.28 -28.44 -29.38
N VAL A 391 -8.14 -27.79 -29.11
CA VAL A 391 -7.34 -28.05 -27.90
C VAL A 391 -8.15 -27.73 -26.64
N LYS A 392 -8.90 -26.62 -26.62
CA LYS A 392 -9.77 -26.26 -25.50
C LYS A 392 -10.83 -27.32 -25.21
N ARG A 393 -11.46 -27.88 -26.25
CA ARG A 393 -12.45 -28.95 -26.09
C ARG A 393 -11.81 -30.27 -25.63
N ASP A 394 -10.63 -30.59 -26.16
CA ASP A 394 -9.98 -31.89 -25.97
C ASP A 394 -8.96 -31.88 -24.81
N ALA A 395 -8.86 -30.77 -24.05
CA ALA A 395 -7.79 -30.50 -23.08
C ALA A 395 -7.60 -31.61 -22.02
N ALA A 396 -8.70 -32.07 -21.41
CA ALA A 396 -8.65 -33.15 -20.42
C ALA A 396 -8.11 -34.45 -21.03
N ALA A 397 -8.61 -34.85 -22.21
CA ALA A 397 -8.18 -36.06 -22.89
C ALA A 397 -6.71 -35.99 -23.34
N LEU A 398 -6.24 -34.82 -23.78
CA LEU A 398 -4.83 -34.61 -24.13
C LEU A 398 -3.93 -34.81 -22.91
N LEU A 399 -4.29 -34.25 -21.76
CA LEU A 399 -3.53 -34.38 -20.52
C LEU A 399 -3.54 -35.81 -19.98
N ASP A 400 -4.68 -36.50 -20.03
CA ASP A 400 -4.80 -37.89 -19.57
C ASP A 400 -3.98 -38.86 -20.44
N LYS A 401 -4.02 -38.66 -21.77
CA LYS A 401 -3.22 -39.45 -22.73
C LYS A 401 -1.72 -39.24 -22.53
N ALA A 402 -1.31 -38.00 -22.24
CA ALA A 402 0.08 -37.67 -22.01
C ALA A 402 0.59 -38.23 -20.66
N ALA A 403 -0.27 -38.26 -19.64
CA ALA A 403 0.05 -38.87 -18.35
C ALA A 403 0.12 -40.42 -18.39
N ASN A 404 -0.66 -41.05 -19.28
CA ASN A 404 -0.71 -42.49 -19.46
C ASN A 404 -0.40 -42.86 -20.92
N PRO A 405 0.86 -42.73 -21.38
CA PRO A 405 1.20 -43.14 -22.74
C PRO A 405 0.84 -44.62 -22.92
N PRO A 406 0.18 -45.01 -24.02
CA PRO A 406 -0.12 -46.41 -24.26
C PRO A 406 1.19 -47.19 -24.20
N SER A 407 1.26 -48.23 -23.34
CA SER A 407 2.44 -49.09 -23.26
C SER A 407 2.77 -49.53 -24.68
N GLN A 408 3.98 -49.24 -25.15
CA GLN A 408 4.45 -49.84 -26.39
C GLN A 408 4.25 -51.34 -26.25
N ALA A 409 3.30 -51.88 -27.04
CA ALA A 409 3.12 -53.30 -27.18
C ALA A 409 4.49 -53.88 -27.51
N ALA A 410 4.89 -54.90 -26.76
CA ALA A 410 6.11 -55.65 -26.95
C ALA A 410 6.35 -55.91 -28.44
N ALA A 411 7.34 -55.23 -29.01
CA ALA A 411 7.97 -55.65 -30.25
C ALA A 411 8.95 -56.77 -29.86
N ALA A 412 8.44 -58.00 -29.89
CA ALA A 412 9.22 -59.22 -29.94
C ALA A 412 9.75 -59.45 -31.36
#